data_AF-A0A7C9RLP8-F1
#
_entry.id   AF-A0A7C9RLP8-F1
#
_cell.length_a   1.000
_cell.length_b   1.000
_cell.length_c   1.000
_cell.angle_alpha   90.00
_cell.angle_beta   90.00
_cell.angle_gamma   90.00
#
_symmetry.space_group_name_H-M   'P 1'
#
loop_
_entity.id
_entity.type
_entity.pdbx_description
1 polymer ?
#
loop_
_entity_poly.entity_id
_entity_poly.type
_entity_poly.pdbx_seq_one_letter_code
_entity_poly.pdbx_strand_id
1 'polypeptide(L)'
;MATVVPLSLTLEVGGRQCVTQVWALQTGQVADGTERWLLDASAVRWLLDRVADGEISPERAAELVQQVSRWNSGCCYWCDLAAPAYQEALRRHRDAHEQWLLHQRSITPGTHPYLLEAGTVHRWDCAAAPPARGPGHPGADLHAYAAWHGPLDGDLDRIMAELWEETRVSRRITEAELDQWLRLRNHHAGSPWCPRCSPELTGEQAPG
;
A
#
# COMPACT_ATOMS: atom_id res chain seq x y z
N MET A 1 -7.93 -12.33 -5.56
CA MET A 1 -6.91 -13.37 -5.79
C MET A 1 -6.77 -14.19 -4.52
N ALA A 2 -6.85 -15.51 -4.62
CA ALA A 2 -6.59 -16.42 -3.50
C ALA A 2 -5.08 -16.53 -3.30
N THR A 3 -4.56 -16.21 -2.11
CA THR A 3 -3.12 -16.19 -1.81
C THR A 3 -2.75 -17.32 -0.85
N VAL A 4 -1.78 -18.15 -1.24
CA VAL A 4 -1.31 -19.34 -0.51
C VAL A 4 -0.07 -18.97 0.31
N VAL A 5 -0.04 -19.33 1.59
CA VAL A 5 0.98 -18.86 2.57
C VAL A 5 1.64 -20.02 3.30
N PRO A 6 2.98 -20.09 3.42
CA PRO A 6 3.66 -21.13 4.18
C PRO A 6 3.67 -20.84 5.69
N LEU A 7 3.33 -21.84 6.50
CA LEU A 7 3.33 -21.87 7.95
C LEU A 7 4.18 -23.05 8.42
N SER A 8 4.87 -22.93 9.55
CA SER A 8 5.59 -24.06 10.16
C SER A 8 4.78 -24.60 11.34
N LEU A 9 4.36 -25.86 11.22
CA LEU A 9 3.61 -26.56 12.26
C LEU A 9 4.58 -27.45 13.03
N THR A 10 4.74 -27.17 14.33
CA THR A 10 5.63 -27.90 15.24
C THR A 10 4.80 -28.70 16.21
N LEU A 11 5.12 -29.99 16.35
CA LEU A 11 4.40 -30.94 17.18
C LEU A 11 5.36 -31.77 18.02
N GLU A 12 4.94 -32.11 19.23
CA GLU A 12 5.64 -33.08 20.06
C GLU A 12 4.82 -34.36 20.13
N VAL A 13 5.37 -35.46 19.61
CA VAL A 13 4.72 -36.77 19.54
C VAL A 13 5.65 -37.81 20.15
N GLY A 14 5.21 -38.49 21.21
CA GLY A 14 6.00 -39.52 21.87
C GLY A 14 7.39 -39.04 22.36
N GLY A 15 7.51 -37.76 22.76
CA GLY A 15 8.77 -37.15 23.21
C GLY A 15 9.73 -36.76 22.08
N ARG A 16 9.27 -36.70 20.83
CA ARG A 16 10.04 -36.21 19.68
C ARG A 16 9.35 -34.99 19.08
N GLN A 17 10.15 -33.97 18.75
CA GLN A 17 9.69 -32.78 18.05
C GLN A 17 9.67 -33.05 16.53
N CYS A 18 8.50 -32.91 15.91
CA CYS A 18 8.28 -33.00 14.48
C CYS A 18 7.90 -31.62 13.95
N VAL A 19 8.48 -31.23 12.82
CA VAL A 19 8.19 -29.96 12.15
C VAL A 19 7.75 -30.26 10.72
N THR A 20 6.62 -29.69 10.29
CA THR A 20 6.18 -29.73 8.90
C THR A 20 5.84 -28.33 8.40
N GLN A 21 6.02 -28.11 7.11
CA GLN A 21 5.52 -26.89 6.46
C GLN A 21 4.08 -27.12 5.98
N VAL A 22 3.24 -26.11 6.18
CA VAL A 22 1.81 -26.12 5.88
C VAL A 22 1.49 -24.88 5.09
N TRP A 23 0.89 -25.01 3.91
CA TRP A 23 0.37 -23.83 3.22
C TRP A 23 -1.07 -23.55 3.68
N ALA A 24 -1.44 -22.30 3.94
CA ALA A 24 -2.81 -21.93 4.30
C ALA A 24 -3.29 -20.78 3.40
N LEU A 25 -4.58 -20.81 3.08
CA LEU A 25 -5.28 -19.87 2.23
C LEU A 25 -6.63 -19.55 2.88
N GLN A 26 -6.85 -18.30 3.28
CA GLN A 26 -8.18 -17.86 3.74
C GLN A 26 -9.12 -17.77 2.53
N THR A 27 -10.30 -18.38 2.62
CA THR A 27 -11.31 -18.33 1.53
C THR A 27 -12.51 -17.46 1.82
N GLY A 28 -12.62 -16.95 3.05
CA GLY A 28 -13.66 -16.01 3.48
C GLY A 28 -14.26 -16.37 4.83
N GLN A 29 -15.30 -15.64 5.22
CA GLN A 29 -16.17 -15.94 6.36
C GLN A 29 -17.53 -16.42 5.86
N VAL A 30 -18.09 -17.44 6.51
CA VAL A 30 -19.48 -17.87 6.25
C VAL A 30 -20.44 -16.92 6.99
N ALA A 31 -21.70 -16.85 6.57
CA ALA A 31 -22.70 -15.92 7.11
C ALA A 31 -22.99 -16.08 8.62
N ASP A 32 -22.57 -17.20 9.22
CA ASP A 32 -22.66 -17.47 10.67
C ASP A 32 -21.43 -16.99 11.46
N GLY A 33 -20.47 -16.32 10.80
CA GLY A 33 -19.23 -15.83 11.41
C GLY A 33 -18.10 -16.87 11.45
N THR A 34 -18.31 -18.08 10.93
CA THR A 34 -17.27 -19.11 10.88
C THR A 34 -16.24 -18.79 9.80
N GLU A 35 -14.95 -18.88 10.12
CA GLU A 35 -13.88 -18.66 9.15
C GLU A 35 -13.64 -19.91 8.29
N ARG A 36 -13.44 -19.74 6.98
CA ARG A 36 -13.08 -20.83 6.06
C ARG A 36 -11.62 -20.76 5.65
N TRP A 37 -10.91 -21.83 6.00
CA TRP A 37 -9.50 -22.03 5.71
C TRP A 37 -9.31 -23.13 4.68
N LEU A 38 -8.54 -22.87 3.63
CA LEU A 38 -7.93 -23.86 2.77
C LEU A 38 -6.54 -24.14 3.30
N LEU A 39 -6.28 -25.36 3.73
CA LEU A 39 -4.96 -25.83 4.14
C LEU A 39 -4.35 -26.63 3.00
N ASP A 40 -3.03 -26.67 2.94
CA ASP A 40 -2.27 -27.47 1.99
C ASP A 40 -2.66 -28.93 2.16
N ALA A 41 -3.00 -29.56 1.05
CA ALA A 41 -3.34 -30.97 1.02
C ALA A 41 -2.22 -31.82 1.63
N SER A 42 -0.94 -31.44 1.46
CA SER A 42 0.20 -32.17 2.02
C SER A 42 0.23 -32.10 3.56
N ALA A 43 -0.06 -30.94 4.12
CA ALA A 43 -0.12 -30.73 5.56
C ALA A 43 -1.34 -31.37 6.20
N VAL A 44 -2.51 -31.23 5.57
CA VAL A 44 -3.74 -31.91 6.02
C VAL A 44 -3.53 -33.41 5.97
N ARG A 45 -2.94 -33.93 4.88
CA ARG A 45 -2.65 -35.36 4.75
C ARG A 45 -1.66 -35.84 5.81
N TRP A 46 -0.57 -35.11 6.04
CA TRP A 46 0.38 -35.44 7.10
C TRP A 46 -0.30 -35.47 8.48
N LEU A 47 -1.19 -34.51 8.77
CA LEU A 47 -1.94 -34.47 10.03
C LEU A 47 -2.92 -35.66 10.15
N LEU A 48 -3.60 -36.01 9.05
CA LEU A 48 -4.53 -37.14 8.98
C LEU A 48 -3.81 -38.48 9.11
N ASP A 49 -2.61 -38.63 8.54
CA ASP A 49 -1.79 -39.84 8.69
C ASP A 49 -1.47 -40.08 10.17
N ARG A 50 -1.19 -39.02 10.95
CA ARG A 50 -0.93 -39.12 12.40
C ARG A 50 -2.15 -39.47 13.22
N VAL A 51 -3.33 -38.99 12.81
CA VAL A 51 -4.60 -39.42 13.40
C VAL A 51 -4.86 -40.88 13.09
N ALA A 52 -4.60 -41.33 11.86
CA ALA A 52 -4.77 -42.71 11.43
C ALA A 52 -3.82 -43.68 12.17
N ASP A 53 -2.59 -43.24 12.43
CA ASP A 53 -1.58 -44.00 13.18
C ASP A 53 -1.84 -43.99 14.71
N GLY A 54 -2.86 -43.25 15.17
CA GLY A 54 -3.17 -43.10 16.60
C GLY A 54 -2.15 -42.27 17.38
N GLU A 55 -1.25 -41.57 16.69
CA GLU A 55 -0.21 -40.72 17.28
C GLU A 55 -0.83 -39.45 17.92
N ILE A 56 -1.93 -38.95 17.35
CA ILE A 56 -2.70 -37.83 17.88
C ILE A 56 -4.21 -38.09 17.74
N SER A 57 -5.02 -37.48 18.61
CA SER A 57 -6.49 -37.58 18.48
C SER A 57 -7.02 -36.63 17.38
N PRO A 58 -8.20 -36.92 16.79
CA PRO A 58 -8.86 -36.01 15.85
C PRO A 58 -9.12 -34.62 16.44
N GLU A 59 -9.48 -34.53 17.72
CA GLU A 59 -9.71 -33.27 18.43
C GLU A 59 -8.41 -32.48 18.55
N ARG A 60 -7.31 -33.16 18.86
CA ARG A 60 -5.99 -32.54 18.92
C ARG A 60 -5.54 -32.04 17.54
N ALA A 61 -5.80 -32.79 16.48
CA ALA A 61 -5.56 -32.37 15.11
C ALA A 61 -6.36 -31.10 14.75
N ALA A 62 -7.65 -31.04 15.13
CA ALA A 62 -8.48 -29.85 14.91
C ALA A 62 -7.98 -28.63 15.69
N GLU A 63 -7.55 -28.79 16.94
CA GLU A 63 -6.92 -27.72 17.72
C GLU A 63 -5.67 -27.18 17.05
N LEU A 64 -4.82 -28.06 16.52
CA LEU A 64 -3.56 -27.67 15.88
C LEU A 64 -3.82 -26.87 14.61
N VAL A 65 -4.79 -27.30 13.80
CA VAL A 65 -5.28 -26.53 12.65
C VAL A 65 -5.74 -25.15 13.09
N GLN A 66 -6.57 -25.07 14.14
CA GLN A 66 -7.06 -23.79 14.67
C GLN A 66 -5.93 -22.91 15.23
N GLN A 67 -4.90 -23.50 15.84
CA GLN A 67 -3.77 -22.76 16.39
C GLN A 67 -2.89 -22.18 15.29
N VAL A 68 -2.59 -22.94 14.24
CA VAL A 68 -1.79 -22.41 13.13
C VAL A 68 -2.56 -21.46 12.24
N SER A 69 -3.90 -21.51 12.25
CA SER A 69 -4.75 -20.55 11.55
C SER A 69 -5.01 -19.26 12.35
N ARG A 70 -4.53 -19.16 13.60
CA ARG A 70 -4.65 -17.93 14.41
C ARG A 70 -3.55 -16.94 14.03
N TRP A 71 -3.96 -15.85 13.42
CA TRP A 71 -3.11 -14.69 13.11
C TRP A 71 -2.80 -13.90 14.38
N ASN A 72 -1.56 -13.46 14.54
CA ASN A 72 -1.12 -12.65 15.67
C ASN A 72 -1.79 -11.26 15.70
N SER A 73 -2.11 -10.73 14.51
CA SER A 73 -2.83 -9.46 14.32
C SER A 73 -4.35 -9.58 14.44
N GLY A 74 -4.89 -10.81 14.49
CA GLY A 74 -6.33 -11.06 14.52
C GLY A 74 -7.09 -10.70 13.23
N CYS A 75 -6.39 -10.47 12.11
CA CYS A 75 -7.01 -10.06 10.83
C CYS A 75 -6.71 -11.01 9.66
N CYS A 76 -5.46 -11.07 9.18
CA CYS A 76 -5.04 -11.97 8.11
C CYS A 76 -3.49 -12.05 8.01
N TYR A 77 -2.96 -12.93 7.15
CA TYR A 77 -1.51 -13.07 6.92
C TYR A 77 -0.79 -11.79 6.62
N TRP A 78 -1.34 -11.03 5.66
CA TRP A 78 -0.69 -9.81 5.21
C TRP A 78 -0.62 -8.80 6.34
N CYS A 79 -1.59 -8.81 7.27
CA CYS A 79 -1.53 -8.00 8.47
C CYS A 79 -0.44 -8.50 9.44
N ASP A 80 -0.25 -9.81 9.60
CA ASP A 80 0.84 -10.37 10.42
C ASP A 80 2.22 -10.03 9.88
N LEU A 81 2.41 -10.13 8.56
CA LEU A 81 3.66 -9.73 7.92
C LEU A 81 3.91 -8.23 8.02
N ALA A 82 2.85 -7.43 7.84
CA ALA A 82 2.97 -5.98 7.81
C ALA A 82 3.03 -5.36 9.21
N ALA A 83 2.53 -6.04 10.23
CA ALA A 83 2.43 -5.53 11.60
C ALA A 83 3.77 -4.99 12.16
N PRO A 84 4.92 -5.67 12.00
CA PRO A 84 6.19 -5.16 12.49
C PRO A 84 6.61 -3.83 11.85
N ALA A 85 6.26 -3.59 10.59
CA ALA A 85 6.66 -2.41 9.84
C ALA A 85 5.65 -1.26 9.91
N TYR A 86 4.38 -1.53 10.26
CA TYR A 86 3.31 -0.54 10.14
C TYR A 86 3.51 0.71 10.99
N GLN A 87 3.96 0.56 12.24
CA GLN A 87 4.20 1.71 13.12
C GLN A 87 5.34 2.60 12.62
N GLU A 88 6.37 2.00 12.03
CA GLU A 88 7.47 2.72 11.41
C GLU A 88 7.02 3.43 10.13
N ALA A 89 6.16 2.80 9.31
CA ALA A 89 5.56 3.44 8.14
C ALA A 89 4.74 4.68 8.53
N LEU A 90 3.92 4.59 9.59
CA LEU A 90 3.17 5.74 10.12
C LEU A 90 4.08 6.87 10.62
N ARG A 91 5.21 6.53 11.25
CA ARG A 91 6.20 7.51 11.69
C ARG A 91 6.84 8.22 10.50
N ARG A 92 7.33 7.47 9.52
CA ARG A 92 7.95 8.03 8.30
C ARG A 92 6.96 8.87 7.49
N HIS A 93 5.69 8.45 7.40
CA HIS A 93 4.65 9.26 6.78
C HIS A 93 4.46 10.60 7.49
N ARG A 94 4.39 10.61 8.84
CA ARG A 94 4.29 11.88 9.59
C ARG A 94 5.47 12.80 9.33
N ASP A 95 6.70 12.28 9.40
CA ASP A 95 7.91 13.05 9.15
C ASP A 95 7.91 13.63 7.71
N ALA A 96 7.53 12.81 6.72
CA ALA A 96 7.46 13.18 5.32
C ALA A 96 6.37 14.23 5.06
N HIS A 97 5.20 14.09 5.69
CA HIS A 97 4.11 15.06 5.61
C HIS A 97 4.48 16.40 6.28
N GLU A 98 5.17 16.39 7.41
CA GLU A 98 5.69 17.60 8.05
C GLU A 98 6.69 18.33 7.16
N GLN A 99 7.64 17.61 6.56
CA GLN A 99 8.59 18.20 5.59
C GLN A 99 7.86 18.80 4.38
N TRP A 100 6.85 18.10 3.85
CA TRP A 100 6.02 18.62 2.78
C TRP A 100 5.29 19.91 3.18
N LEU A 101 4.70 19.97 4.38
CA LEU A 101 4.04 21.17 4.88
C LEU A 101 5.02 22.35 5.03
N LEU A 102 6.23 22.09 5.53
CA LEU A 102 7.28 23.12 5.62
C LEU A 102 7.67 23.64 4.24
N HIS A 103 7.83 22.74 3.27
CA HIS A 103 8.10 23.13 1.89
C HIS A 103 6.95 23.96 1.30
N GLN A 104 5.69 23.52 1.43
CA GLN A 104 4.52 24.26 0.92
C GLN A 104 4.42 25.69 1.50
N ARG A 105 4.81 25.91 2.76
CA ARG A 105 4.83 27.25 3.36
C ARG A 105 5.88 28.18 2.75
N SER A 106 6.94 27.63 2.17
CA SER A 106 7.98 28.40 1.47
C SER A 106 7.57 28.83 0.06
N ILE A 107 6.53 28.19 -0.50
CA ILE A 107 6.06 28.41 -1.86
C ILE A 107 5.17 29.65 -1.89
N THR A 108 5.47 30.56 -2.81
CA THR A 108 4.73 31.80 -3.02
C THR A 108 4.28 31.92 -4.48
N PRO A 109 3.28 32.77 -4.80
CA PRO A 109 2.87 33.01 -6.18
C PRO A 109 4.02 33.49 -7.08
N GLY A 110 4.99 34.21 -6.53
CA GLY A 110 6.15 34.71 -7.30
C GLY A 110 7.23 33.67 -7.55
N THR A 111 7.29 32.59 -6.77
CA THR A 111 8.29 31.52 -6.96
C THR A 111 7.72 30.34 -7.73
N HIS A 112 6.46 29.98 -7.47
CA HIS A 112 5.78 28.86 -8.11
C HIS A 112 4.39 29.29 -8.60
N PRO A 113 4.33 30.09 -9.69
CA PRO A 113 3.09 30.73 -10.12
C PRO A 113 2.01 29.75 -10.60
N TYR A 114 2.35 28.48 -10.83
CA TYR A 114 1.44 27.48 -11.38
C TYR A 114 1.20 26.30 -10.44
N LEU A 115 0.05 25.65 -10.62
CA LEU A 115 -0.24 24.30 -10.12
C LEU A 115 -0.33 23.36 -11.32
N LEU A 116 0.39 22.24 -11.27
CA LEU A 116 0.20 21.12 -12.18
C LEU A 116 -0.64 20.06 -11.47
N GLU A 117 -1.83 19.78 -11.99
CA GLU A 117 -2.77 18.78 -11.49
C GLU A 117 -3.12 17.78 -12.60
N ALA A 118 -2.73 16.51 -12.44
CA ALA A 118 -3.06 15.42 -13.37
C ALA A 118 -2.82 15.76 -14.85
N GLY A 119 -1.78 16.55 -15.14
CA GLY A 119 -1.43 16.99 -16.50
C GLY A 119 -2.16 18.25 -16.99
N THR A 120 -2.91 18.92 -16.12
CA THR A 120 -3.52 20.23 -16.34
C THR A 120 -2.77 21.30 -15.56
N VAL A 121 -2.50 22.43 -16.20
CA VAL A 121 -1.79 23.58 -15.64
C VAL A 121 -2.82 24.64 -15.26
N HIS A 122 -2.73 25.09 -14.01
CA HIS A 122 -3.56 26.13 -13.43
C HIS A 122 -2.70 27.29 -12.94
N ARG A 123 -3.26 28.49 -12.93
CA ARG A 123 -2.68 29.62 -12.20
C ARG A 123 -2.75 29.40 -10.69
N TRP A 124 -1.87 30.09 -9.95
CA TRP A 124 -1.79 30.04 -8.50
C TRP A 124 -3.15 30.14 -7.80
N ASP A 125 -3.95 31.11 -8.23
CA ASP A 125 -5.22 31.57 -7.67
C ASP A 125 -6.45 31.01 -8.40
N CYS A 126 -6.27 29.99 -9.25
CA CYS A 126 -7.40 29.36 -9.93
C CYS A 126 -8.37 28.72 -8.93
N ALA A 127 -9.59 29.25 -8.82
CA ALA A 127 -10.62 28.72 -7.93
C ALA A 127 -11.10 27.30 -8.30
N ALA A 128 -10.81 26.84 -9.51
CA ALA A 128 -11.13 25.49 -9.95
C ALA A 128 -10.02 24.47 -9.69
N ALA A 129 -8.83 24.94 -9.30
CA ALA A 129 -7.71 24.07 -8.98
C ALA A 129 -7.89 23.48 -7.58
N PRO A 130 -7.69 22.16 -7.40
CA PRO A 130 -7.59 21.60 -6.07
C PRO A 130 -6.30 22.08 -5.39
N PRO A 131 -6.19 21.92 -4.06
CA PRO A 131 -4.92 22.13 -3.39
C PRO A 131 -3.86 21.12 -3.88
N ALA A 132 -2.59 21.52 -3.75
CA ALA A 132 -1.47 20.58 -3.91
C ALA A 132 -1.63 19.42 -2.92
N ARG A 133 -1.31 18.21 -3.36
CA ARG A 133 -1.47 17.00 -2.54
C ARG A 133 -0.17 16.65 -1.84
N GLY A 134 -0.28 16.36 -0.55
CA GLY A 134 0.79 15.78 0.24
C GLY A 134 0.99 14.29 -0.06
N PRO A 135 1.96 13.66 0.60
CA PRO A 135 2.22 12.24 0.44
C PRO A 135 0.99 11.41 0.82
N GLY A 136 0.80 10.29 0.13
CA GLY A 136 -0.25 9.34 0.45
C GLY A 136 -0.10 8.76 1.86
N HIS A 137 -1.22 8.49 2.52
CA HIS A 137 -1.19 7.82 3.81
C HIS A 137 -0.94 6.31 3.61
N PRO A 138 -0.09 5.65 4.42
CA PRO A 138 0.15 4.21 4.34
C PRO A 138 -1.05 3.34 4.76
N GLY A 139 -2.29 3.84 4.67
CA GLY A 139 -3.52 3.15 5.08
C GLY A 139 -4.03 3.57 6.45
N ALA A 140 -5.36 3.76 6.57
CA ALA A 140 -6.03 4.21 7.79
C ALA A 140 -5.91 3.21 8.95
N ASP A 141 -5.65 1.95 8.64
CA ASP A 141 -5.39 0.86 9.57
C ASP A 141 -4.35 -0.12 9.00
N LEU A 142 -3.99 -1.13 9.80
CA LEU A 142 -3.04 -2.17 9.43
C LEU A 142 -3.50 -2.96 8.19
N HIS A 143 -4.80 -3.14 8.01
CA HIS A 143 -5.34 -3.91 6.89
C HIS A 143 -5.16 -3.16 5.57
N ALA A 144 -5.43 -1.85 5.57
CA ALA A 144 -5.15 -0.98 4.43
C ALA A 144 -3.64 -0.91 4.13
N TYR A 145 -2.78 -0.89 5.14
CA TYR A 145 -1.33 -0.94 4.95
C TYR A 145 -0.88 -2.26 4.32
N ALA A 146 -1.45 -3.38 4.76
CA ALA A 146 -1.11 -4.72 4.29
C ALA A 146 -1.31 -4.89 2.77
N ALA A 147 -2.18 -4.10 2.13
CA ALA A 147 -2.37 -4.10 0.68
C ALA A 147 -1.10 -3.69 -0.10
N TRP A 148 -0.23 -2.86 0.49
CA TRP A 148 1.04 -2.45 -0.10
C TRP A 148 2.13 -3.51 0.06
N HIS A 149 2.03 -4.34 1.09
CA HIS A 149 3.06 -5.29 1.48
C HIS A 149 3.25 -6.42 0.45
N GLY A 150 2.19 -6.87 -0.22
CA GLY A 150 2.28 -7.91 -1.24
C GLY A 150 3.03 -7.46 -2.51
N PRO A 151 2.54 -6.44 -3.23
CA PRO A 151 3.16 -5.98 -4.48
C PRO A 151 4.59 -5.44 -4.32
N LEU A 152 4.93 -4.95 -3.13
CA LEU A 152 6.22 -4.31 -2.84
C LEU A 152 7.12 -5.17 -1.94
N ASP A 153 6.77 -6.44 -1.74
CA ASP A 153 7.55 -7.43 -0.97
C ASP A 153 7.92 -6.96 0.45
N GLY A 154 7.03 -6.16 1.07
CA GLY A 154 7.25 -5.57 2.39
C GLY A 154 8.38 -4.53 2.46
N ASP A 155 8.94 -4.12 1.31
CA ASP A 155 10.00 -3.13 1.26
C ASP A 155 9.43 -1.75 1.64
N LEU A 156 9.69 -1.35 2.87
CA LEU A 156 9.21 -0.10 3.42
C LEU A 156 9.71 1.11 2.63
N ASP A 157 10.95 1.10 2.15
CA ASP A 157 11.49 2.24 1.40
C ASP A 157 10.75 2.41 0.07
N ARG A 158 10.42 1.29 -0.59
CA ARG A 158 9.60 1.31 -1.81
C ARG A 158 8.16 1.73 -1.53
N ILE A 159 7.54 1.24 -0.45
CA ILE A 159 6.19 1.68 -0.05
C ILE A 159 6.17 3.18 0.17
N MET A 160 7.13 3.72 0.92
CA MET A 160 7.21 5.16 1.17
C MET A 160 7.46 5.96 -0.12
N ALA A 161 8.25 5.43 -1.06
CA ALA A 161 8.47 6.06 -2.35
C ALA A 161 7.18 6.13 -3.20
N GLU A 162 6.40 5.04 -3.27
CA GLU A 162 5.13 5.01 -3.99
C GLU A 162 4.11 6.01 -3.40
N LEU A 163 4.01 6.08 -2.07
CA LEU A 163 3.17 7.08 -1.40
C LEU A 163 3.62 8.51 -1.69
N TRP A 164 4.92 8.72 -1.92
CA TRP A 164 5.45 10.01 -2.29
C TRP A 164 5.15 10.39 -3.76
N GLU A 165 5.00 9.42 -4.66
CA GLU A 165 4.62 9.68 -6.05
C GLU A 165 3.25 10.35 -6.18
N GLU A 166 2.35 10.14 -5.21
CA GLU A 166 1.07 10.87 -5.16
C GLU A 166 1.25 12.39 -5.12
N THR A 167 2.34 12.89 -4.53
CA THR A 167 2.66 14.32 -4.51
C THR A 167 2.96 14.87 -5.91
N ARG A 168 3.37 14.03 -6.86
CA ARG A 168 3.67 14.47 -8.23
C ARG A 168 2.41 14.71 -9.05
N VAL A 169 1.27 14.14 -8.64
CA VAL A 169 0.00 14.27 -9.35
C VAL A 169 -0.57 15.68 -9.21
N SER A 170 -0.41 16.33 -8.05
CA SER A 170 -0.86 17.70 -7.82
C SER A 170 0.17 18.48 -7.02
N ARG A 171 0.92 19.37 -7.70
CA ARG A 171 1.99 20.16 -7.08
C ARG A 171 2.14 21.55 -7.67
N ARG A 172 2.62 22.46 -6.83
CA ARG A 172 3.05 23.80 -7.25
C ARG A 172 4.38 23.68 -7.98
N ILE A 173 4.53 24.42 -9.08
CA ILE A 173 5.72 24.36 -9.94
C ILE A 173 6.19 25.76 -10.31
N THR A 174 7.49 25.88 -10.49
CA THR A 174 8.17 27.05 -11.06
C THR A 174 7.93 27.15 -12.57
N GLU A 175 8.26 28.29 -13.17
CA GLU A 175 8.26 28.46 -14.63
C GLU A 175 9.22 27.48 -15.33
N ALA A 176 10.43 27.31 -14.80
CA ALA A 176 11.43 26.41 -15.36
C ALA A 176 10.97 24.94 -15.35
N GLU A 177 10.29 24.50 -14.29
CA GLU A 177 9.70 23.17 -14.21
C GLU A 177 8.52 23.00 -15.18
N LEU A 178 7.68 24.02 -15.34
CA LEU A 178 6.60 24.01 -16.33
C LEU A 178 7.16 23.86 -17.74
N ASP A 179 8.16 24.64 -18.09
CA ASP A 179 8.84 24.58 -19.38
C ASP A 179 9.46 23.20 -19.65
N GLN A 180 10.13 22.64 -18.64
CA GLN A 180 10.70 21.29 -18.74
C GLN A 180 9.60 20.25 -18.95
N TRP A 181 8.51 20.34 -18.20
CA TRP A 181 7.39 19.41 -18.31
C TRP A 181 6.71 19.51 -19.69
N LEU A 182 6.49 20.71 -20.21
CA LEU A 182 5.91 20.93 -21.54
C LEU A 182 6.78 20.35 -22.66
N ARG A 183 8.12 20.41 -22.53
CA ARG A 183 9.06 19.79 -23.48
C ARG A 183 9.02 18.26 -23.47
N LEU A 184 8.79 17.65 -22.32
CA LEU A 184 8.74 16.18 -22.16
C LEU A 184 7.36 15.60 -22.44
N ARG A 185 6.33 16.46 -22.41
CA ARG A 185 4.94 16.06 -22.61
C ARG A 185 4.71 15.53 -24.02
N ASN A 186 3.91 14.48 -24.12
CA ASN A 186 3.40 14.01 -25.41
C ASN A 186 2.57 15.11 -26.10
N HIS A 187 3.07 15.66 -27.21
CA HIS A 187 2.43 16.73 -27.96
C HIS A 187 1.08 16.31 -28.59
N HIS A 188 0.79 15.02 -28.68
CA HIS A 188 -0.51 14.51 -29.16
C HIS A 188 -1.60 14.47 -28.08
N ALA A 189 -1.27 14.70 -26.81
CA ALA A 189 -2.27 14.83 -25.76
C ALA A 189 -3.05 16.16 -25.91
N GLY A 190 -4.28 16.21 -25.36
CA GLY A 190 -5.13 17.42 -25.40
C GLY A 190 -4.45 18.65 -24.78
N SER A 191 -5.11 19.82 -24.79
CA SER A 191 -4.54 21.03 -24.19
C SER A 191 -4.14 20.80 -22.72
N PRO A 192 -2.92 21.18 -22.29
CA PRO A 192 -2.54 21.12 -20.88
C PRO A 192 -3.14 22.28 -20.07
N TRP A 193 -3.79 23.25 -20.70
CA TRP A 193 -4.20 24.48 -20.04
C TRP A 193 -5.59 24.34 -19.41
N CYS A 194 -5.72 24.76 -18.16
CA CYS A 194 -7.03 24.87 -17.53
C CYS A 194 -7.90 25.88 -18.30
N PRO A 195 -9.08 25.49 -18.82
CA PRO A 195 -9.93 26.39 -19.62
C PRO A 195 -10.58 27.51 -18.78
N ARG A 196 -10.55 27.42 -17.45
CA ARG A 196 -11.16 28.41 -16.56
C ARG A 196 -10.24 29.56 -16.21
N CYS A 197 -8.95 29.30 -16.03
CA CYS A 197 -7.98 30.35 -15.69
C CYS A 197 -7.00 30.67 -16.81
N SER A 198 -6.98 29.88 -17.89
CA SER A 198 -6.14 30.05 -19.09
C SER A 198 -4.77 30.64 -18.75
N PRO A 199 -3.89 29.88 -18.09
CA PRO A 199 -2.65 30.41 -17.56
C PRO A 199 -1.82 31.02 -18.68
N GLU A 200 -1.48 32.31 -18.56
CA GLU A 200 -0.52 32.95 -19.44
C GLU A 200 0.89 32.46 -19.04
N LEU A 201 1.67 32.03 -20.03
CA LEU A 201 3.10 31.83 -19.83
C LEU A 201 3.76 33.21 -19.76
N THR A 202 4.53 33.47 -18.70
CA THR A 202 5.29 34.71 -18.54
C THR A 202 6.38 34.77 -19.62
N GLY A 203 6.03 35.22 -20.82
CA GLY A 203 6.92 35.17 -21.98
C GLY A 203 6.24 35.11 -23.37
N GLU A 204 4.93 34.83 -23.45
CA GLU A 204 4.18 35.06 -24.70
C GLU A 204 3.95 36.57 -24.88
N GLN A 205 4.95 37.26 -25.43
CA GLN A 205 4.68 38.49 -26.16
C GLN A 205 3.64 38.15 -27.24
N ALA A 206 2.45 38.74 -27.13
CA ALA A 206 1.42 38.67 -28.14
C ALA A 206 2.07 38.97 -29.52
N PRO A 207 1.84 38.14 -30.56
CA PRO A 207 2.22 38.53 -31.90
C PRO A 207 1.38 39.77 -32.25
N GLY A 208 2.07 40.90 -32.43
CA GLY A 208 1.50 42.13 -32.98
C GLY A 208 1.16 41.99 -34.46
#